data_AF-A0A178AQ80-F1
#
_entry.id   AF-A0A178AQ80-F1
#
_cell.length_a   1.000
_cell.length_b   1.000
_cell.length_c   1.000
_cell.angle_alpha   90.00
_cell.angle_beta   90.00
_cell.angle_gamma   90.00
#
_symmetry.space_group_name_H-M   'P 1'
#
loop_
_entity.id
_entity.type
_entity.pdbx_description
1 polymer ?
#
loop_
_entity_poly.entity_id
_entity_poly.type
_entity_poly.pdbx_seq_one_letter_code
_entity_poly.pdbx_strand_id
1 'polypeptide(L)'
;MSFLLRTSRLASPHFTRAFTTSTMMSVKVDSSFISRITAAEKTITNTDEPAKGGPTAAAQSHVGQELTSQVIHDITMGERKLTGKEHAIQNGPTSVAQSILTAGGGLNNNKNNSNTATSNNNVGSNAAQHNGILDSATLSKITEKEKELTGEDGPVKGGPTAQAQKHVGEKITSEVLHDITEGEKKIAGERVKGGPTSAAQSELGKSRS
;
A
#
# COMPACT_ATOMS: atom_id res chain seq x y z
N MET A 1 10.33 73.17 13.34
CA MET A 1 10.71 71.83 13.85
C MET A 1 9.52 70.90 13.63
N SER A 2 9.73 69.78 12.93
CA SER A 2 8.93 68.53 13.09
C SER A 2 7.48 68.51 12.56
N PHE A 3 6.95 67.50 11.86
CA PHE A 3 7.44 66.23 11.28
C PHE A 3 6.47 65.87 10.12
N LEU A 4 7.00 65.46 8.96
CA LEU A 4 6.24 64.76 7.92
C LEU A 4 6.11 63.27 8.29
N LEU A 5 4.92 62.67 8.20
CA LEU A 5 4.77 61.21 8.09
C LEU A 5 4.20 60.87 6.70
N ARG A 6 5.07 60.37 5.82
CA ARG A 6 4.72 59.61 4.61
C ARG A 6 4.61 58.14 5.01
N THR A 7 3.48 57.51 4.72
CA THR A 7 3.30 56.05 4.83
C THR A 7 3.45 55.42 3.45
N SER A 8 4.56 54.72 3.23
CA SER A 8 4.80 53.89 2.05
C SER A 8 4.20 52.50 2.29
N ARG A 9 3.19 52.09 1.50
CA ARG A 9 2.76 50.70 1.43
C ARG A 9 3.58 49.99 0.35
N LEU A 10 4.39 49.03 0.77
CA LEU A 10 5.16 48.12 -0.10
C LEU A 10 4.22 47.02 -0.61
N ALA A 11 4.09 46.91 -1.93
CA ALA A 11 3.34 45.84 -2.59
C ALA A 11 4.22 44.58 -2.68
N SER A 12 3.68 43.44 -2.23
CA SER A 12 4.32 42.12 -2.32
C SER A 12 4.24 41.54 -3.75
N PRO A 13 5.31 40.99 -4.31
CA PRO A 13 5.24 40.26 -5.59
C PRO A 13 4.70 38.84 -5.38
N HIS A 14 3.58 38.53 -6.04
CA HIS A 14 3.06 37.16 -6.18
C HIS A 14 3.93 36.38 -7.18
N PHE A 15 4.67 35.38 -6.70
CA PHE A 15 5.34 34.39 -7.54
C PHE A 15 4.31 33.37 -8.07
N THR A 16 3.97 33.44 -9.35
CA THR A 16 3.29 32.35 -10.06
C THR A 16 4.32 31.25 -10.36
N ARG A 17 4.28 30.16 -9.57
CA ARG A 17 5.02 28.92 -9.88
C ARG A 17 4.44 28.32 -11.16
N ALA A 18 5.25 28.30 -12.22
CA ALA A 18 4.97 27.50 -13.41
C ALA A 18 5.08 26.00 -13.05
N PHE A 19 4.03 25.23 -13.32
CA PHE A 19 4.07 23.78 -13.22
C PHE A 19 4.76 23.22 -14.47
N THR A 20 5.98 22.72 -14.30
CA THR A 20 6.68 21.96 -15.33
C THR A 20 6.01 20.60 -15.46
N THR A 21 5.33 20.34 -16.58
CA THR A 21 4.81 19.01 -16.91
C THR A 21 5.98 18.10 -17.26
N SER A 22 6.38 17.26 -16.31
CA SER A 22 7.33 16.18 -16.57
C SER A 22 6.78 15.28 -17.68
N THR A 23 7.53 15.13 -18.78
CA THR A 23 7.30 14.12 -19.81
C THR A 23 7.24 12.75 -19.14
N MET A 24 6.03 12.18 -19.02
CA MET A 24 5.87 10.81 -18.55
C MET A 24 6.41 9.88 -19.64
N MET A 25 7.40 9.07 -19.30
CA MET A 25 7.87 7.99 -20.15
C MET A 25 6.72 7.00 -20.33
N SER A 26 6.26 6.82 -21.56
CA SER A 26 5.20 5.86 -21.87
C SER A 26 5.76 4.44 -21.81
N VAL A 27 5.32 3.66 -20.82
CA VAL A 27 5.65 2.24 -20.70
C VAL A 27 4.78 1.46 -21.67
N LYS A 28 5.34 0.56 -22.48
CA LYS A 28 4.57 -0.28 -23.40
C LYS A 28 4.28 -1.65 -22.80
N VAL A 29 3.17 -2.24 -23.22
CA VAL A 29 2.85 -3.65 -22.94
C VAL A 29 3.73 -4.52 -23.82
N ASP A 30 4.85 -4.99 -23.28
CA ASP A 30 5.80 -5.85 -23.95
C ASP A 30 5.79 -7.29 -23.39
N SER A 31 6.59 -8.18 -23.96
CA SER A 31 6.68 -9.58 -23.50
C SER A 31 7.16 -9.68 -22.04
N SER A 32 7.95 -8.72 -21.57
CA SER A 32 8.44 -8.68 -20.19
C SER A 32 7.30 -8.36 -19.21
N PHE A 33 6.41 -7.44 -19.59
CA PHE A 33 5.20 -7.11 -18.88
C PHE A 33 4.29 -8.35 -18.78
N ILE A 34 3.99 -8.99 -19.93
CA ILE A 34 3.15 -10.20 -19.96
C ILE A 34 3.74 -11.28 -19.05
N SER A 35 5.04 -11.54 -19.12
CA SER A 35 5.70 -12.56 -18.30
C SER A 35 5.55 -12.32 -16.80
N ARG A 36 5.62 -11.04 -16.36
CA ARG A 36 5.43 -10.67 -14.95
C ARG A 36 3.99 -10.81 -14.50
N ILE A 37 3.04 -10.44 -15.36
CA ILE A 37 1.60 -10.64 -15.11
C ILE A 37 1.29 -12.13 -14.99
N THR A 38 1.82 -12.98 -15.89
CA THR A 38 1.64 -14.43 -15.84
C THR A 38 2.24 -15.05 -14.58
N ALA A 39 3.43 -14.61 -14.17
CA ALA A 39 4.04 -15.07 -12.92
C ALA A 39 3.17 -14.73 -11.70
N ALA A 40 2.57 -13.54 -11.66
CA ALA A 40 1.67 -13.13 -10.59
C ALA A 40 0.29 -13.82 -10.65
N GLU A 41 -0.19 -14.16 -11.85
CA GLU A 41 -1.40 -14.98 -12.00
C GLU A 41 -1.15 -16.40 -11.48
N LYS A 42 0.00 -17.00 -11.81
CA LYS A 42 0.40 -18.33 -11.32
C LYS A 42 0.41 -18.40 -9.79
N THR A 43 0.85 -17.36 -9.10
CA THR A 43 0.84 -17.34 -7.63
C THR A 43 -0.55 -17.33 -7.02
N ILE A 44 -1.58 -16.97 -7.80
CA ILE A 44 -2.97 -16.91 -7.36
C ILE A 44 -3.72 -18.20 -7.72
N THR A 45 -3.58 -18.67 -8.97
CA THR A 45 -4.32 -19.83 -9.47
C THR A 45 -3.65 -21.15 -9.19
N ASN A 46 -2.35 -21.15 -8.85
CA ASN A 46 -1.49 -22.34 -8.81
C ASN A 46 -1.44 -23.10 -10.15
N THR A 47 -1.83 -22.47 -11.26
CA THR A 47 -1.77 -23.04 -12.61
C THR A 47 -0.70 -22.32 -13.42
N ASP A 48 0.08 -23.08 -14.19
CA ASP A 48 1.09 -22.53 -15.10
C ASP A 48 0.50 -21.92 -16.38
N GLU A 49 -0.74 -22.31 -16.73
CA GLU A 49 -1.39 -21.81 -17.93
C GLU A 49 -2.16 -20.52 -17.67
N PRO A 50 -2.10 -19.55 -18.60
CA PRO A 50 -2.94 -18.35 -18.58
C PRO A 50 -4.41 -18.77 -18.55
N ALA A 51 -5.15 -18.33 -17.54
CA ALA A 51 -6.55 -18.67 -17.45
C ALA A 51 -7.34 -17.92 -18.53
N LYS A 52 -8.29 -18.63 -19.16
CA LYS A 52 -9.15 -18.05 -20.20
C LYS A 52 -10.00 -16.91 -19.63
N GLY A 53 -9.74 -15.68 -20.07
CA GLY A 53 -10.41 -14.49 -19.56
C GLY A 53 -9.81 -13.93 -18.27
N GLY A 54 -8.66 -14.44 -17.85
CA GLY A 54 -7.87 -13.96 -16.71
C GLY A 54 -7.05 -12.71 -17.02
N PRO A 55 -6.30 -12.23 -16.02
CA PRO A 55 -5.50 -11.01 -16.13
C PRO A 55 -4.39 -11.08 -17.19
N THR A 56 -3.76 -12.25 -17.39
CA THR A 56 -2.79 -12.46 -18.48
C THR A 56 -3.44 -12.33 -19.86
N ALA A 57 -4.63 -12.90 -20.06
CA ALA A 57 -5.34 -12.79 -21.33
C ALA A 57 -5.76 -11.35 -21.65
N ALA A 58 -6.16 -10.59 -20.62
CA ALA A 58 -6.42 -9.16 -20.75
C ALA A 58 -5.13 -8.40 -21.13
N ALA A 59 -4.02 -8.64 -20.43
CA ALA A 59 -2.74 -8.04 -20.75
C ALA A 59 -2.27 -8.35 -22.19
N GLN A 60 -2.45 -9.60 -22.64
CA GLN A 60 -2.11 -10.03 -24.00
C GLN A 60 -2.92 -9.31 -25.08
N SER A 61 -4.15 -8.88 -24.77
CA SER A 61 -5.00 -8.12 -25.70
C SER A 61 -4.47 -6.71 -25.98
N HIS A 62 -3.56 -6.20 -25.14
CA HIS A 62 -2.97 -4.87 -25.25
C HIS A 62 -1.50 -4.88 -25.69
N VAL A 63 -0.98 -6.02 -26.17
CA VAL A 63 0.43 -6.13 -26.58
C VAL A 63 0.79 -5.09 -27.64
N GLY A 64 1.88 -4.37 -27.41
CA GLY A 64 2.36 -3.28 -28.26
C GLY A 64 1.67 -1.93 -28.03
N GLN A 65 0.62 -1.88 -27.21
CA GLN A 65 -0.03 -0.62 -26.80
C GLN A 65 0.71 0.01 -25.62
N GLU A 66 0.42 1.29 -25.39
CA GLU A 66 0.90 2.00 -24.20
C GLU A 66 0.15 1.51 -22.95
N LEU A 67 0.89 1.32 -21.86
CA LEU A 67 0.38 0.95 -20.56
C LEU A 67 -0.37 2.17 -20.00
N THR A 68 -1.68 2.17 -20.20
CA THR A 68 -2.58 3.21 -19.70
C THR A 68 -3.37 2.71 -18.50
N SER A 69 -4.08 3.61 -17.83
CA SER A 69 -5.05 3.24 -16.80
C SER A 69 -6.11 2.28 -17.32
N GLN A 70 -6.46 2.36 -18.60
CA GLN A 70 -7.40 1.43 -19.24
C GLN A 70 -6.86 0.00 -19.27
N VAL A 71 -5.59 -0.19 -19.66
CA VAL A 71 -4.95 -1.51 -19.65
C VAL A 71 -4.93 -2.10 -18.24
N ILE A 72 -4.63 -1.28 -17.23
CA ILE A 72 -4.67 -1.72 -15.82
C ILE A 72 -6.08 -2.11 -15.41
N HIS A 73 -7.09 -1.33 -15.81
CA HIS A 73 -8.48 -1.64 -15.52
C HIS A 73 -8.90 -2.99 -16.12
N ASP A 74 -8.53 -3.26 -17.37
CA ASP A 74 -8.86 -4.51 -18.06
C ASP A 74 -8.17 -5.72 -17.40
N ILE A 75 -6.91 -5.55 -16.95
CA ILE A 75 -6.19 -6.56 -16.16
C ILE A 75 -6.89 -6.81 -14.82
N THR A 76 -7.33 -5.74 -14.14
CA THR A 76 -8.06 -5.83 -12.86
C THR A 76 -9.38 -6.58 -13.04
N MET A 77 -10.08 -6.31 -14.14
CA MET A 77 -11.32 -7.01 -14.48
C MET A 77 -11.09 -8.49 -14.75
N GLY A 78 -9.99 -8.85 -15.40
CA GLY A 78 -9.56 -10.24 -15.57
C GLY A 78 -9.25 -10.93 -14.24
N GLU A 79 -8.53 -10.25 -13.35
CA GLU A 79 -8.22 -10.75 -12.00
C GLU A 79 -9.48 -10.97 -11.15
N ARG A 80 -10.44 -10.03 -11.23
CA ARG A 80 -11.74 -10.16 -10.54
C ARG A 80 -12.55 -11.35 -11.04
N LYS A 81 -12.60 -11.58 -12.36
CA LYS A 81 -13.29 -12.74 -12.94
C LYS A 81 -12.67 -14.06 -12.49
N LEU A 82 -11.36 -14.08 -12.34
CA LEU A 82 -10.60 -15.27 -11.97
C LEU A 82 -10.73 -15.63 -10.49
N THR A 83 -10.70 -14.61 -9.63
CA THR A 83 -10.58 -14.79 -8.18
C THR A 83 -11.90 -14.62 -7.44
N GLY A 84 -12.92 -14.06 -8.10
CA GLY A 84 -14.20 -13.70 -7.50
C GLY A 84 -14.11 -12.54 -6.51
N LYS A 85 -12.94 -11.92 -6.33
CA LYS A 85 -12.72 -10.82 -5.39
C LYS A 85 -12.90 -9.47 -6.09
N GLU A 86 -13.68 -8.58 -5.48
CA GLU A 86 -13.93 -7.21 -5.99
C GLU A 86 -12.69 -6.31 -6.00
N HIS A 87 -11.61 -6.71 -5.31
CA HIS A 87 -10.42 -5.89 -5.12
C HIS A 87 -9.17 -6.59 -5.65
N ALA A 88 -8.20 -5.78 -6.09
CA ALA A 88 -6.89 -6.27 -6.49
C ALA A 88 -6.26 -7.05 -5.34
N ILE A 89 -5.76 -8.26 -5.63
CA ILE A 89 -5.12 -9.09 -4.63
C ILE A 89 -3.70 -8.57 -4.40
N GLN A 90 -3.26 -8.59 -3.15
CA GLN A 90 -1.89 -8.25 -2.80
C GLN A 90 -0.92 -9.21 -3.53
N ASN A 91 0.07 -8.64 -4.23
CA ASN A 91 0.99 -9.35 -5.13
C ASN A 91 0.32 -9.96 -6.37
N GLY A 92 -0.90 -9.54 -6.67
CA GLY A 92 -1.61 -9.97 -7.87
C GLY A 92 -1.17 -9.25 -9.14
N PRO A 93 -1.66 -9.72 -10.29
CA PRO A 93 -1.32 -9.17 -11.59
C PRO A 93 -1.67 -7.69 -11.72
N THR A 94 -2.74 -7.21 -11.07
CA THR A 94 -3.05 -5.77 -11.01
C THR A 94 -1.99 -4.98 -10.26
N SER A 95 -1.51 -5.47 -9.12
CA SER A 95 -0.43 -4.82 -8.37
C SER A 95 0.85 -4.76 -9.19
N VAL A 96 1.15 -5.82 -9.94
CA VAL A 96 2.30 -5.85 -10.85
C VAL A 96 2.13 -4.82 -11.97
N ALA A 97 0.96 -4.74 -12.61
CA ALA A 97 0.69 -3.76 -13.66
C ALA A 97 0.85 -2.31 -13.16
N GLN A 98 0.29 -2.00 -11.99
CA GLN A 98 0.43 -0.70 -11.33
C GLN A 98 1.87 -0.40 -10.94
N SER A 99 2.61 -1.41 -10.45
CA SER A 99 4.01 -1.25 -10.10
C SER A 99 4.87 -0.92 -11.31
N ILE A 100 4.58 -1.51 -12.47
CA ILE A 100 5.30 -1.27 -13.72
C ILE A 100 4.97 0.12 -14.28
N LEU A 101 3.69 0.52 -14.25
CA LEU A 101 3.29 1.88 -14.64
C LEU A 101 3.97 2.94 -13.77
N THR A 102 4.02 2.72 -12.47
CA THR A 102 4.65 3.66 -11.51
C THR A 102 6.17 3.63 -11.60
N ALA A 103 6.78 2.45 -11.80
CA ALA A 103 8.22 2.28 -11.96
C ALA A 103 8.74 2.86 -13.29
N GLY A 104 7.88 3.01 -14.30
CA GLY A 104 8.18 3.73 -15.54
C GLY A 104 8.58 5.20 -15.34
N GLY A 105 8.25 5.80 -14.19
CA GLY A 105 8.65 7.14 -13.78
C GLY A 105 10.05 7.24 -13.15
N GLY A 106 10.75 6.12 -12.97
CA GLY A 106 12.12 6.10 -12.50
C GLY A 106 12.42 4.86 -11.67
N LEU A 107 13.05 3.86 -12.27
CA LEU A 107 14.04 2.96 -11.67
C LEU A 107 14.46 1.92 -12.72
N ASN A 108 15.70 2.05 -13.20
CA ASN A 108 16.39 1.03 -13.98
C ASN A 108 16.44 -0.29 -13.20
N ASN A 109 15.57 -1.23 -13.53
CA ASN A 109 15.63 -2.59 -13.02
C ASN A 109 16.44 -3.47 -13.98
N ASN A 110 17.75 -3.33 -13.93
CA ASN A 110 18.65 -4.39 -14.39
C ASN A 110 18.98 -5.29 -13.19
N LYS A 111 18.29 -6.42 -13.06
CA LYS A 111 18.72 -7.55 -12.23
C LYS A 111 18.34 -8.85 -12.94
N ASN A 112 19.22 -9.27 -13.86
CA ASN A 112 19.34 -10.65 -14.26
C ASN A 112 19.92 -11.47 -13.09
N ASN A 113 19.23 -12.56 -12.77
CA ASN A 113 19.67 -13.81 -12.16
C ASN A 113 20.99 -13.83 -11.36
N SER A 114 20.89 -13.99 -10.03
CA SER A 114 21.89 -14.73 -9.26
C SER A 114 21.22 -15.37 -8.05
N ASN A 115 21.09 -16.70 -8.07
CA ASN A 115 20.93 -17.52 -6.88
C ASN A 115 22.18 -17.34 -6.00
N THR A 116 22.13 -16.37 -5.11
CA THR A 116 23.04 -16.24 -3.97
C THR A 116 22.27 -15.55 -2.87
N ALA A 117 22.25 -16.21 -1.72
CA ALA A 117 21.70 -15.77 -0.45
C ALA A 117 21.98 -14.28 -0.16
N THR A 118 21.05 -13.67 0.56
CA THR A 118 21.29 -12.46 1.36
C THR A 118 21.66 -11.22 0.55
N SER A 119 20.65 -10.46 0.12
CA SER A 119 20.81 -9.06 -0.27
C SER A 119 19.56 -8.31 0.22
N ASN A 120 19.60 -7.70 1.41
CA ASN A 120 20.15 -6.36 1.58
C ASN A 120 19.81 -5.46 0.38
N ASN A 121 18.53 -5.12 0.26
CA ASN A 121 18.09 -3.80 -0.19
C ASN A 121 17.46 -3.21 1.09
N ASN A 122 18.10 -2.34 1.88
CA ASN A 122 18.30 -0.93 1.55
C ASN A 122 17.20 -0.32 0.64
N VAL A 123 15.94 -0.78 0.80
CA VAL A 123 14.85 0.17 1.06
C VAL A 123 15.27 0.83 2.35
N GLY A 124 15.45 2.15 2.35
CA GLY A 124 16.02 2.87 3.48
C GLY A 124 15.59 2.24 4.79
N SER A 125 16.58 1.66 5.49
CA SER A 125 16.53 1.33 6.89
C SER A 125 16.38 2.64 7.65
N ASN A 126 15.24 3.33 7.50
CA ASN A 126 14.65 3.91 8.67
C ASN A 126 14.20 2.70 9.45
N ALA A 127 15.10 2.20 10.30
CA ALA A 127 14.81 1.31 11.41
C ALA A 127 13.37 1.56 11.79
N ALA A 128 12.45 0.63 11.42
CA ALA A 128 11.01 0.85 11.34
C ALA A 128 10.68 1.94 12.34
N GLN A 129 10.58 3.19 11.86
CA GLN A 129 10.59 4.30 12.80
C GLN A 129 9.27 4.10 13.50
N HIS A 130 9.34 3.53 14.69
CA HIS A 130 8.19 3.29 15.49
C HIS A 130 7.93 4.72 15.99
N ASN A 131 7.19 5.51 15.22
CA ASN A 131 6.97 6.92 15.53
C ASN A 131 5.88 7.07 16.62
N GLY A 132 5.43 5.94 17.18
CA GLY A 132 4.22 5.85 17.98
C GLY A 132 3.02 6.27 17.17
N ILE A 133 3.03 6.07 15.85
CA ILE A 133 1.93 6.39 14.93
C ILE A 133 1.31 5.08 14.49
N LEU A 134 -0.01 5.09 14.33
CA LEU A 134 -0.79 3.97 13.83
C LEU A 134 -0.65 3.90 12.30
N ASP A 135 0.47 3.30 11.89
CA ASP A 135 0.87 3.12 10.50
C ASP A 135 0.37 1.79 9.92
N SER A 136 0.61 1.60 8.62
CA SER A 136 0.23 0.36 7.93
C SER A 136 0.88 -0.87 8.56
N ALA A 137 2.11 -0.78 9.03
CA ALA A 137 2.81 -1.89 9.68
C ALA A 137 2.16 -2.28 11.02
N THR A 138 1.77 -1.30 11.84
CA THR A 138 1.06 -1.53 13.10
C THR A 138 -0.33 -2.11 12.84
N LEU A 139 -1.06 -1.57 11.87
CA LEU A 139 -2.37 -2.10 11.46
C LEU A 139 -2.28 -3.56 11.03
N SER A 140 -1.31 -3.89 10.17
CA SER A 140 -1.12 -5.28 9.73
C SER A 140 -0.90 -6.23 10.90
N LYS A 141 -0.12 -5.84 11.92
CA LYS A 141 0.08 -6.65 13.13
C LYS A 141 -1.18 -6.80 13.97
N ILE A 142 -1.96 -5.73 14.12
CA ILE A 142 -3.26 -5.76 14.83
C ILE A 142 -4.21 -6.72 14.11
N THR A 143 -4.28 -6.64 12.78
CA THR A 143 -5.12 -7.51 11.95
C THR A 143 -4.68 -8.96 12.00
N GLU A 144 -3.37 -9.23 11.95
CA GLU A 144 -2.83 -10.58 12.09
C GLU A 144 -3.22 -11.18 13.44
N LYS A 145 -3.11 -10.41 14.53
CA LYS A 145 -3.56 -10.85 15.86
C LYS A 145 -5.07 -11.00 15.97
N GLU A 146 -5.85 -10.18 15.28
CA GLU A 146 -7.30 -10.34 15.27
C GLU A 146 -7.70 -11.61 14.54
N LYS A 147 -7.08 -11.89 13.39
CA LYS A 147 -7.25 -13.12 12.64
C LYS A 147 -6.87 -14.35 13.46
N GLU A 148 -5.78 -14.29 14.22
CA GLU A 148 -5.41 -15.36 15.16
C GLU A 148 -6.50 -15.62 16.22
N LEU A 149 -7.23 -14.58 16.66
CA LEU A 149 -8.26 -14.71 17.69
C LEU A 149 -9.63 -15.14 17.14
N THR A 150 -10.07 -14.56 16.02
CA THR A 150 -11.41 -14.79 15.47
C THR A 150 -11.43 -15.90 14.43
N GLY A 151 -10.28 -16.22 13.83
CA GLY A 151 -10.18 -17.14 12.70
C GLY A 151 -10.68 -16.55 11.38
N GLU A 152 -11.11 -15.28 11.36
CA GLU A 152 -11.58 -14.61 10.15
C GLU A 152 -10.43 -13.99 9.36
N ASP A 153 -10.47 -14.14 8.04
CA ASP A 153 -9.44 -13.60 7.14
C ASP A 153 -9.46 -12.06 7.01
N GLY A 154 -10.50 -11.40 7.54
CA GLY A 154 -10.70 -9.97 7.41
C GLY A 154 -11.02 -9.26 8.73
N PRO A 155 -11.03 -7.91 8.73
CA PRO A 155 -11.40 -7.11 9.89
C PRO A 155 -12.85 -7.40 10.31
N VAL A 156 -13.07 -7.76 11.56
CA VAL A 156 -14.42 -7.99 12.07
C VAL A 156 -15.10 -6.65 12.34
N LYS A 157 -16.38 -6.54 12.00
CA LYS A 157 -17.15 -5.32 12.19
C LYS A 157 -17.19 -4.95 13.68
N GLY A 158 -16.55 -3.82 14.00
CA GLY A 158 -16.46 -3.33 15.38
C GLY A 158 -15.35 -3.99 16.21
N GLY A 159 -14.55 -4.88 15.61
CA GLY A 159 -13.37 -5.49 16.19
C GLY A 159 -12.17 -4.53 16.29
N PRO A 160 -11.05 -4.98 16.88
CA PRO A 160 -9.90 -4.15 17.18
C PRO A 160 -9.26 -3.52 15.93
N THR A 161 -9.17 -4.23 14.82
CA THR A 161 -8.69 -3.70 13.53
C THR A 161 -9.63 -2.60 13.03
N ALA A 162 -10.94 -2.80 13.11
CA ALA A 162 -11.91 -1.80 12.66
C ALA A 162 -11.81 -0.51 13.49
N GLN A 163 -11.47 -0.61 14.78
CA GLN A 163 -11.21 0.58 15.61
C GLN A 163 -9.85 1.19 15.28
N ALA A 164 -8.80 0.39 15.14
CA ALA A 164 -7.48 0.86 14.74
C ALA A 164 -7.50 1.59 13.40
N GLN A 165 -8.31 1.13 12.45
CA GLN A 165 -8.52 1.75 11.14
C GLN A 165 -9.19 3.14 11.21
N LYS A 166 -9.86 3.50 12.30
CA LYS A 166 -10.40 4.87 12.45
C LYS A 166 -9.31 5.88 12.78
N HIS A 167 -8.21 5.41 13.37
CA HIS A 167 -7.10 6.23 13.86
C HIS A 167 -5.84 6.06 12.99
N VAL A 168 -5.98 5.63 11.72
CA VAL A 168 -4.83 5.49 10.82
C VAL A 168 -4.15 6.85 10.62
N GLY A 169 -2.84 6.88 10.83
CA GLY A 169 -2.03 8.10 10.73
C GLY A 169 -2.04 8.96 11.99
N GLU A 170 -2.80 8.59 13.03
CA GLU A 170 -2.76 9.24 14.33
C GLU A 170 -1.70 8.63 15.25
N LYS A 171 -1.31 9.36 16.30
CA LYS A 171 -0.42 8.81 17.33
C LYS A 171 -1.17 7.77 18.16
N ILE A 172 -0.49 6.69 18.55
CA ILE A 172 -0.96 5.68 19.48
C ILE A 172 -1.02 6.31 20.88
N THR A 173 -2.16 6.95 21.16
CA THR A 173 -2.48 7.51 22.48
C THR A 173 -3.24 6.49 23.33
N SER A 174 -3.48 6.83 24.60
CA SER A 174 -4.31 6.01 25.49
C SER A 174 -5.75 5.87 25.00
N GLU A 175 -6.28 6.87 24.30
CA GLU A 175 -7.62 6.86 23.70
C GLU A 175 -7.70 5.82 22.57
N VAL A 176 -6.73 5.85 21.65
CA VAL A 176 -6.65 4.86 20.58
C VAL A 176 -6.49 3.44 21.12
N LEU A 177 -5.67 3.26 22.17
CA LEU A 177 -5.54 1.97 22.83
C LEU A 177 -6.85 1.53 23.52
N HIS A 178 -7.60 2.47 24.09
CA HIS A 178 -8.90 2.19 24.69
C HIS A 178 -9.89 1.72 23.62
N ASP A 179 -10.00 2.42 22.50
CA ASP A 179 -10.92 2.06 21.42
C ASP A 179 -10.58 0.70 20.81
N ILE A 180 -9.29 0.39 20.60
CA ILE A 180 -8.84 -0.93 20.16
C ILE A 180 -9.19 -2.00 21.21
N THR A 181 -9.01 -1.70 22.49
CA THR A 181 -9.35 -2.63 23.59
C THR A 181 -10.85 -2.90 23.64
N GLU A 182 -11.69 -1.89 23.45
CA GLU A 182 -13.15 -2.05 23.40
C GLU A 182 -13.57 -2.84 22.16
N GLY A 183 -12.88 -2.68 21.04
CA GLY A 183 -13.04 -3.54 19.87
C GLY A 183 -12.68 -4.99 20.15
N GLU A 184 -11.55 -5.23 20.84
CA GLU A 184 -11.12 -6.57 21.23
C GLU A 184 -12.12 -7.24 22.19
N LYS A 185 -12.61 -6.52 23.21
CA LYS A 185 -13.64 -7.05 24.12
C LYS A 185 -14.94 -7.41 23.40
N LYS A 186 -15.31 -6.69 22.35
CA LYS A 186 -16.53 -7.02 21.57
C LYS A 186 -16.42 -8.34 20.85
N ILE A 187 -15.22 -8.73 20.40
CA ILE A 187 -15.00 -9.99 19.67
C ILE A 187 -14.63 -11.15 20.60
N ALA A 188 -13.76 -10.91 21.58
CA ALA A 188 -13.18 -11.95 22.43
C ALA A 188 -13.79 -11.99 23.84
N GLY A 189 -14.66 -11.04 24.20
CA GLY A 189 -15.27 -10.88 25.53
C GLY A 189 -14.32 -10.24 26.55
N GLU A 190 -13.07 -10.72 26.59
CA GLU A 190 -12.02 -10.24 27.48
C GLU A 190 -10.76 -9.87 26.70
N ARG A 191 -9.87 -9.13 27.38
CA ARG A 191 -8.58 -8.76 26.81
C ARG A 191 -7.66 -9.99 26.76
N VAL A 192 -7.21 -10.35 25.56
CA VAL A 192 -6.37 -11.54 25.36
C VAL A 192 -4.90 -11.18 25.51
N LYS A 193 -4.16 -12.00 26.25
CA LYS A 193 -2.71 -11.85 26.40
C LYS A 193 -2.04 -12.08 25.04
N GLY A 194 -1.40 -11.04 24.51
CA GLY A 194 -0.77 -11.11 23.18
C GLY A 194 -1.73 -10.89 22.01
N GLY A 195 -2.95 -10.43 22.31
CA GLY A 195 -3.96 -10.04 21.32
C GLY A 195 -3.66 -8.71 20.62
N PRO A 196 -4.61 -8.23 19.82
CA PRO A 196 -4.52 -7.00 19.02
C PRO A 196 -4.10 -5.76 19.83
N THR A 197 -4.66 -5.57 21.03
CA THR A 197 -4.27 -4.47 21.92
C THR A 197 -2.81 -4.58 22.37
N SER A 198 -2.36 -5.80 22.70
CA SER A 198 -0.96 -6.03 23.09
C SER A 198 0.00 -5.75 21.94
N ALA A 199 -0.39 -6.03 20.69
CA ALA A 199 0.39 -5.67 19.51
C ALA A 199 0.53 -4.15 19.38
N ALA A 200 -0.58 -3.40 19.48
CA ALA A 200 -0.55 -1.94 19.43
C ALA A 200 0.34 -1.33 20.53
N GLN A 201 0.24 -1.85 21.75
CA GLN A 201 1.10 -1.42 22.86
C GLN A 201 2.58 -1.77 22.64
N SER A 202 2.85 -2.93 22.04
CA SER A 202 4.22 -3.35 21.74
C SER A 202 4.88 -2.41 20.72
N GLU A 203 4.13 -1.96 19.72
CA GLU A 203 4.62 -0.97 18.75
C GLU A 203 4.83 0.41 19.37
N LEU A 204 3.94 0.84 20.28
CA LEU A 204 4.17 2.05 21.09
C LEU A 204 5.44 1.93 21.97
N GLY A 205 5.69 0.75 22.55
CA GLY A 205 6.89 0.50 23.37
C GLY A 205 8.18 0.56 22.55
N LYS A 206 8.18 -0.03 21.35
CA LYS A 206 9.29 0.07 20.40
C LYS A 206 9.53 1.50 19.92
N SER A 207 8.49 2.34 19.94
CA SER A 207 8.59 3.76 19.59
C SER A 207 9.30 4.62 20.63
N ARG A 208 9.43 4.09 21.85
CA ARG A 208 10.05 4.78 23.00
C ARG A 208 11.43 4.23 23.36
N SER A 209 11.87 3.17 22.68
CA SER A 209 13.15 2.46 22.92
C SER A 209 14.18 2.88 21.87
#